data_AF-A0A928WLE2-F1
#
_entry.id   AF-A0A928WLE2-F1
#
_cell.length_a   1.000
_cell.length_b   1.000
_cell.length_c   1.000
_cell.angle_alpha   90.00
_cell.angle_beta   90.00
_cell.angle_gamma   90.00
#
_symmetry.space_group_name_H-M   'P 1'
#
loop_
_entity.id
_entity.type
_entity.pdbx_description
1 polymer ?
#
loop_
_entity_poly.entity_id
_entity_poly.type
_entity_poly.pdbx_seq_one_letter_code
_entity_poly.pdbx_strand_id
1 'polypeptide(L)'
;MTPFPSDPTASPEPPANSAAGFDSHSVGNLADEPSGESSSSNGYYQPFTVDYNPDPDLQADNEVLKEPVPLSRQPQRTESEAEITERYQRQPAIDPVKVAQAPISVVAIAGVIVVVIGFTLDSFWLTLAGSLVAFFVSLRLLNPTLQEALSDLSQQQKALLIAVPGLLFGIVGLVYTSGISRPIARWGSGLRWDIISALGDFLGAIGQIFIAILAVYVAWRQYIISRDLTVQQNLITQQQTIDSFFQGISELVLDDEGLLEDWPQERIIAEARTAAILSSVDAGGKAKVLRFLSRSKLLTPLARDQRLGRPILDGMGGYAEDRLAGTRVIDLGVMLAASSLAATDLRWLDLSEANLIRANLSGCDLVRTNFSRAILCDADLSNTDMMGVRLFYGSLETVTPRTRQDNPNYRTGEFTGAVVEGADFTNTRRLSEAQRCYCCEWGGSKTRETIPGGCEGIVNRLGR
;
A
#
# COMPACT_ATOMS: atom_id res chain seq x y z
N MET A 1 -30.62 -52.73 -22.04
CA MET A 1 -32.00 -52.21 -22.04
C MET A 1 -31.96 -50.81 -22.63
N THR A 2 -32.64 -50.63 -23.76
CA THR A 2 -32.93 -49.37 -24.47
C THR A 2 -34.42 -49.04 -24.28
N PRO A 3 -34.96 -47.84 -24.60
CA PRO A 3 -34.30 -46.55 -24.94
C PRO A 3 -34.94 -45.31 -24.22
N PHE A 4 -34.48 -44.09 -24.59
CA PHE A 4 -35.24 -42.81 -24.60
C PHE A 4 -36.46 -42.86 -25.57
N PRO A 5 -37.33 -41.82 -25.76
CA PRO A 5 -37.34 -40.40 -25.29
C PRO A 5 -38.61 -40.09 -24.43
N SER A 6 -39.19 -38.88 -24.22
CA SER A 6 -39.11 -37.56 -24.90
C SER A 6 -39.48 -36.36 -23.99
N ASP A 7 -39.53 -35.16 -24.60
CA ASP A 7 -39.75 -33.80 -24.06
C ASP A 7 -41.21 -33.27 -24.35
N PRO A 8 -41.56 -31.96 -24.27
CA PRO A 8 -42.36 -31.34 -23.19
C PRO A 8 -43.74 -30.75 -23.63
N THR A 9 -44.57 -30.23 -22.70
CA THR A 9 -45.47 -29.05 -22.95
C THR A 9 -46.29 -28.54 -21.73
N ALA A 10 -46.51 -27.22 -21.72
CA ALA A 10 -47.70 -26.45 -21.27
C ALA A 10 -48.31 -26.58 -19.84
N SER A 11 -48.41 -25.42 -19.18
CA SER A 11 -49.36 -25.06 -18.09
C SER A 11 -50.69 -24.53 -18.69
N PRO A 12 -51.62 -23.90 -17.94
CA PRO A 12 -52.12 -24.09 -16.56
C PRO A 12 -53.68 -24.21 -16.51
N GLU A 13 -54.33 -24.33 -15.33
CA GLU A 13 -55.69 -23.74 -15.09
C GLU A 13 -56.09 -23.72 -13.58
N PRO A 14 -57.01 -22.82 -13.13
CA PRO A 14 -57.45 -22.63 -11.73
C PRO A 14 -58.90 -23.10 -11.45
N PRO A 15 -59.38 -23.00 -10.20
CA PRO A 15 -60.53 -22.11 -9.89
C PRO A 15 -60.35 -21.35 -8.55
N ALA A 16 -60.82 -20.11 -8.29
CA ALA A 16 -62.09 -19.39 -8.52
C ALA A 16 -63.04 -19.35 -7.30
N ASN A 17 -63.72 -18.20 -7.13
CA ASN A 17 -64.76 -17.84 -6.12
C ASN A 17 -64.29 -17.54 -4.68
N SER A 18 -64.94 -16.64 -3.92
CA SER A 18 -66.18 -15.86 -4.16
C SER A 18 -66.11 -14.42 -3.63
N ALA A 19 -66.93 -13.54 -4.22
CA ALA A 19 -67.08 -12.15 -3.81
C ALA A 19 -68.09 -11.95 -2.67
N ALA A 20 -67.96 -10.83 -1.94
CA ALA A 20 -69.07 -10.09 -1.36
C ALA A 20 -68.66 -8.61 -1.19
N GLY A 21 -69.26 -7.73 -1.99
CA GLY A 21 -69.20 -6.28 -1.78
C GLY A 21 -70.59 -5.75 -1.41
N PHE A 22 -70.65 -4.57 -0.79
CA PHE A 22 -71.85 -3.76 -0.74
C PHE A 22 -71.49 -2.27 -0.60
N ASP A 23 -71.93 -1.48 -1.58
CA ASP A 23 -71.88 -0.01 -1.59
C ASP A 23 -72.92 0.58 -0.61
N SER A 24 -72.98 1.88 -0.26
CA SER A 24 -73.05 3.00 -1.21
C SER A 24 -73.23 4.39 -0.54
N HIS A 25 -72.78 5.44 -1.27
CA HIS A 25 -73.33 6.83 -1.33
C HIS A 25 -73.32 7.74 -0.06
N SER A 26 -73.22 9.08 -0.15
CA SER A 26 -72.97 10.01 -1.28
C SER A 26 -72.61 11.46 -0.84
N VAL A 27 -71.73 12.11 -1.63
CA VAL A 27 -71.70 13.54 -2.06
C VAL A 27 -71.82 14.70 -1.05
N GLY A 28 -70.88 15.65 -1.14
CA GLY A 28 -71.05 17.04 -0.67
C GLY A 28 -69.87 17.96 -1.06
N ASN A 29 -70.03 18.76 -2.13
CA ASN A 29 -69.11 19.84 -2.51
C ASN A 29 -69.58 21.18 -1.91
N LEU A 30 -68.64 22.02 -1.46
CA LEU A 30 -68.63 23.48 -1.73
C LEU A 30 -67.30 24.10 -1.27
N ALA A 31 -66.86 25.13 -1.98
CA ALA A 31 -65.62 25.86 -1.73
C ALA A 31 -65.91 27.22 -1.07
N ASP A 32 -64.89 27.82 -0.44
CA ASP A 32 -64.66 29.27 -0.43
C ASP A 32 -63.21 29.55 -0.01
N GLU A 33 -62.48 30.35 -0.80
CA GLU A 33 -61.28 31.07 -0.34
C GLU A 33 -61.73 32.35 0.40
N PRO A 34 -60.85 32.97 1.20
CA PRO A 34 -60.26 34.19 0.64
C PRO A 34 -58.74 34.32 0.86
N SER A 35 -58.14 35.12 -0.03
CA SER A 35 -56.73 35.50 -0.05
C SER A 35 -56.33 36.42 1.11
N GLY A 36 -55.06 36.34 1.54
CA GLY A 36 -54.55 37.14 2.66
C GLY A 36 -53.03 37.03 2.87
N GLU A 37 -52.29 37.81 2.09
CA GLU A 37 -50.94 38.38 2.34
C GLU A 37 -49.79 37.52 2.89
N SER A 38 -48.73 37.48 2.09
CA SER A 38 -47.39 37.02 2.44
C SER A 38 -46.69 37.92 3.48
N SER A 39 -46.23 37.35 4.58
CA SER A 39 -45.12 37.93 5.36
C SER A 39 -44.16 36.85 5.87
N SER A 40 -43.04 36.69 5.17
CA SER A 40 -41.96 35.78 5.54
C SER A 40 -41.16 36.30 6.74
N SER A 41 -41.53 35.87 7.94
CA SER A 41 -40.75 36.12 9.17
C SER A 41 -39.55 35.18 9.27
N ASN A 42 -38.47 35.48 8.55
CA ASN A 42 -37.18 34.84 8.73
C ASN A 42 -36.66 35.04 10.16
N GLY A 43 -36.36 33.95 10.88
CA GLY A 43 -35.82 34.08 12.23
C GLY A 43 -35.54 32.77 12.94
N TYR A 44 -34.52 32.02 12.48
CA TYR A 44 -33.63 31.21 13.35
C TYR A 44 -32.39 30.72 12.55
N TYR A 45 -31.63 31.67 12.00
CA TYR A 45 -30.21 31.47 11.65
C TYR A 45 -29.36 32.39 12.53
N GLN A 46 -28.65 31.80 13.50
CA GLN A 46 -27.46 32.41 14.07
C GLN A 46 -26.27 31.47 13.82
N PRO A 47 -25.30 31.87 12.97
CA PRO A 47 -24.06 31.12 12.84
C PRO A 47 -23.18 31.42 14.05
N PHE A 48 -23.09 30.46 14.98
CA PHE A 48 -22.19 30.60 16.14
C PHE A 48 -20.86 29.89 15.88
N THR A 49 -19.92 30.63 15.31
CA THR A 49 -18.50 30.25 15.17
C THR A 49 -17.70 30.85 16.32
N VAL A 50 -17.74 30.22 17.49
CA VAL A 50 -16.80 30.51 18.60
C VAL A 50 -16.30 29.19 19.19
N ASP A 51 -15.27 28.65 18.53
CA ASP A 51 -14.14 27.90 19.13
C ASP A 51 -13.16 27.45 18.02
N TYR A 52 -12.92 28.33 17.04
CA TYR A 52 -11.77 28.24 16.16
C TYR A 52 -10.79 29.34 16.55
N ASN A 53 -9.88 29.01 17.46
CA ASN A 53 -8.73 29.84 17.77
C ASN A 53 -7.52 29.31 16.98
N PRO A 54 -7.13 29.94 15.84
CA PRO A 54 -5.85 29.67 15.22
C PRO A 54 -4.74 30.27 16.11
N ASP A 55 -3.75 29.46 16.45
CA ASP A 55 -2.62 29.87 17.30
C ASP A 55 -1.91 31.12 16.74
N PRO A 56 -1.66 32.17 17.56
CA PRO A 56 -1.04 33.42 17.08
C PRO A 56 0.42 33.28 16.61
N ASP A 57 1.08 32.14 16.84
CA ASP A 57 2.43 31.84 16.34
C ASP A 57 2.52 31.75 14.79
N LEU A 58 1.39 31.84 14.07
CA LEU A 58 1.34 31.95 12.61
C LEU A 58 1.45 33.40 12.07
N GLN A 59 1.75 34.41 12.91
CA GLN A 59 1.86 35.82 12.49
C GLN A 59 3.28 36.41 12.50
N ALA A 60 4.34 35.61 12.67
CA ALA A 60 5.71 36.11 12.85
C ALA A 60 6.38 36.72 11.59
N ASP A 61 5.95 36.36 10.37
CA ASP A 61 6.70 36.64 9.13
C ASP A 61 6.05 37.69 8.18
N ASN A 62 5.10 38.51 8.66
CA ASN A 62 4.30 39.42 7.81
C ASN A 62 4.50 40.95 8.04
N GLU A 63 5.74 41.37 8.33
CA GLU A 63 6.26 42.69 7.94
C GLU A 63 7.69 42.47 7.41
N VAL A 64 8.10 42.89 6.21
CA VAL A 64 7.91 44.17 5.52
C VAL A 64 7.93 43.96 4.00
N LEU A 65 7.02 44.62 3.25
CA LEU A 65 7.28 45.12 1.88
C LEU A 65 6.15 46.07 1.42
N LYS A 66 6.18 47.32 1.90
CA LYS A 66 5.44 48.43 1.28
C LYS A 66 6.30 49.07 0.20
N GLU A 67 6.09 48.70 -1.06
CA GLU A 67 6.35 49.58 -2.23
C GLU A 67 5.74 48.97 -3.51
N PRO A 68 5.16 49.79 -4.43
CA PRO A 68 4.56 49.28 -5.66
C PRO A 68 5.63 48.97 -6.72
N VAL A 69 5.94 47.68 -6.91
CA VAL A 69 6.91 47.23 -7.93
C VAL A 69 6.33 47.44 -9.35
N PRO A 70 7.06 48.08 -10.28
CA PRO A 70 6.56 48.32 -11.63
C PRO A 70 6.52 47.04 -12.49
N LEU A 71 5.52 46.96 -13.39
CA LEU A 71 5.35 45.91 -14.40
C LEU A 71 6.47 45.93 -15.45
N SER A 72 7.67 45.46 -15.10
CA SER A 72 8.80 45.33 -16.04
C SER A 72 9.90 44.36 -15.56
N ARG A 73 9.54 43.10 -15.32
CA ARG A 73 10.50 41.97 -15.40
C ARG A 73 9.85 40.75 -16.04
N GLN A 74 10.29 40.44 -17.26
CA GLN A 74 9.97 39.18 -17.94
C GLN A 74 10.55 38.00 -17.13
N PRO A 75 9.86 36.86 -17.02
CA PRO A 75 10.42 35.66 -16.43
C PRO A 75 11.49 35.05 -17.37
N GLN A 76 12.75 35.41 -17.16
CA GLN A 76 13.88 34.75 -17.83
C GLN A 76 14.18 33.37 -17.20
N ARG A 77 13.38 32.38 -17.61
CA ARG A 77 13.82 31.06 -18.09
C ARG A 77 12.58 30.18 -18.25
N THR A 78 12.05 30.18 -19.46
CA THR A 78 11.29 29.05 -19.98
C THR A 78 12.18 27.81 -19.89
N GLU A 79 11.83 26.84 -19.03
CA GLU A 79 12.29 25.47 -19.24
C GLU A 79 11.78 25.08 -20.64
N SER A 80 12.69 24.74 -21.54
CA SER A 80 12.30 24.41 -22.91
C SER A 80 11.63 23.04 -22.95
N GLU A 81 10.75 22.77 -23.91
CA GLU A 81 10.18 21.42 -24.10
C GLU A 81 11.29 20.35 -24.27
N ALA A 82 12.50 20.75 -24.70
CA ALA A 82 13.68 19.89 -24.74
C ALA A 82 14.18 19.47 -23.35
N GLU A 83 14.13 20.31 -22.31
CA GLU A 83 14.53 19.95 -20.93
C GLU A 83 13.53 19.00 -20.26
N ILE A 84 12.23 19.15 -20.56
CA ILE A 84 11.18 18.20 -20.14
C ILE A 84 11.39 16.86 -20.85
N THR A 85 11.74 16.89 -22.13
CA THR A 85 12.06 15.69 -22.93
C THR A 85 13.33 14.98 -22.43
N GLU A 86 14.38 15.72 -22.06
CA GLU A 86 15.59 15.14 -21.46
C GLU A 86 15.32 14.41 -20.13
N ARG A 87 14.39 14.90 -19.29
CA ARG A 87 14.03 14.19 -18.04
C ARG A 87 13.33 12.86 -18.32
N TYR A 88 12.48 12.78 -19.35
CA TYR A 88 11.87 11.52 -19.78
C TYR A 88 12.89 10.55 -20.41
N GLN A 89 13.94 11.06 -21.06
CA GLN A 89 15.05 10.25 -21.57
C GLN A 89 16.00 9.70 -20.49
N ARG A 90 15.79 10.01 -19.20
CA ARG A 90 16.56 9.43 -18.07
C ARG A 90 15.93 8.21 -17.41
N GLN A 91 14.85 7.65 -17.95
CA GLN A 91 14.67 6.21 -17.80
C GLN A 91 15.77 5.52 -18.61
N PRO A 92 16.49 4.53 -18.05
CA PRO A 92 17.34 3.70 -18.90
C PRO A 92 16.41 3.06 -19.93
N ALA A 93 16.64 3.34 -21.21
CA ALA A 93 15.95 2.62 -22.26
C ALA A 93 16.16 1.13 -21.98
N ILE A 94 15.08 0.36 -21.90
CA ILE A 94 15.18 -1.07 -22.08
C ILE A 94 15.65 -1.21 -23.51
N ASP A 95 16.96 -1.34 -23.69
CA ASP A 95 17.57 -1.55 -24.99
C ASP A 95 16.79 -2.71 -25.61
N PRO A 96 16.09 -2.50 -26.74
CA PRO A 96 15.43 -3.61 -27.41
C PRO A 96 16.56 -4.57 -27.73
N VAL A 97 16.50 -5.77 -27.12
CA VAL A 97 17.50 -6.82 -27.31
C VAL A 97 17.80 -6.85 -28.79
N LYS A 98 19.05 -6.53 -29.18
CA LYS A 98 19.44 -6.45 -30.60
C LYS A 98 19.50 -7.87 -31.15
N VAL A 99 18.32 -8.46 -31.35
CA VAL A 99 18.11 -9.73 -31.98
C VAL A 99 18.68 -9.61 -33.39
N ALA A 100 19.66 -10.47 -33.65
CA ALA A 100 20.31 -10.66 -34.94
C ALA A 100 21.25 -9.54 -35.44
N GLN A 101 22.52 -9.62 -35.03
CA GLN A 101 23.61 -9.56 -36.00
C GLN A 101 23.65 -10.85 -36.85
N ALA A 102 22.59 -11.09 -37.64
CA ALA A 102 22.42 -12.29 -38.47
C ALA A 102 23.61 -12.65 -39.39
N PRO A 103 24.35 -11.72 -40.04
CA PRO A 103 25.34 -12.14 -41.03
C PRO A 103 26.54 -12.86 -40.40
N ILE A 104 26.88 -12.58 -39.14
CA ILE A 104 28.12 -13.10 -38.53
C ILE A 104 27.92 -14.53 -37.99
N SER A 105 26.77 -14.81 -37.37
CA SER A 105 26.43 -16.17 -36.90
C SER A 105 26.23 -17.15 -38.07
N VAL A 106 25.65 -16.70 -39.18
CA VAL A 106 25.51 -17.52 -40.40
C VAL A 106 26.87 -17.87 -41.00
N VAL A 107 27.83 -16.92 -41.04
CA VAL A 107 29.20 -17.20 -41.51
C VAL A 107 29.95 -18.14 -40.55
N ALA A 108 29.72 -18.06 -39.24
CA ALA A 108 30.28 -19.01 -38.27
C ALA A 108 29.80 -20.45 -38.53
N ILE A 109 28.48 -20.62 -38.71
CA ILE A 109 27.86 -21.92 -38.99
C ILE A 109 28.34 -22.46 -40.35
N ALA A 110 28.40 -21.62 -41.38
CA ALA A 110 28.95 -21.99 -42.68
C ALA A 110 30.42 -22.42 -42.59
N GLY A 111 31.25 -21.72 -41.80
CA GLY A 111 32.64 -22.10 -41.54
C GLY A 111 32.76 -23.49 -40.90
N VAL A 112 31.95 -23.79 -39.89
CA VAL A 112 31.89 -25.12 -39.25
C VAL A 112 31.44 -26.21 -40.24
N ILE A 113 30.45 -25.93 -41.10
CA ILE A 113 30.02 -26.85 -42.15
C ILE A 113 31.16 -27.14 -43.15
N VAL A 114 31.95 -26.13 -43.54
CA VAL A 114 33.13 -26.32 -44.41
C VAL A 114 34.23 -27.15 -43.71
N VAL A 115 34.42 -27.01 -42.40
CA VAL A 115 35.32 -27.90 -41.63
C VAL A 115 34.84 -29.34 -41.65
N VAL A 116 33.55 -29.59 -41.40
CA VAL A 116 32.97 -30.94 -41.43
C VAL A 116 33.08 -31.58 -42.82
N ILE A 117 32.80 -30.82 -43.88
CA ILE A 117 32.96 -31.27 -45.27
C ILE A 117 34.45 -31.51 -45.62
N GLY A 118 35.37 -30.68 -45.10
CA GLY A 118 36.81 -30.88 -45.25
C GLY A 118 37.27 -32.18 -44.61
N PHE A 119 36.74 -32.51 -43.43
CA PHE A 119 37.05 -33.74 -42.70
C PHE A 119 36.46 -35.00 -43.35
N THR A 120 35.25 -34.93 -43.92
CA THR A 120 34.64 -36.09 -44.62
C THR A 120 35.23 -36.33 -46.01
N LEU A 121 35.83 -35.32 -46.64
CA LEU A 121 36.54 -35.43 -47.92
C LEU A 121 38.07 -35.60 -47.77
N ASP A 122 38.56 -35.80 -46.55
CA ASP A 122 39.99 -35.93 -46.19
C ASP A 122 40.89 -34.81 -46.77
N SER A 123 40.34 -33.60 -46.87
CA SER A 123 40.97 -32.45 -47.53
C SER A 123 41.59 -31.50 -46.52
N PHE A 124 42.91 -31.58 -46.37
CA PHE A 124 43.69 -30.75 -45.45
C PHE A 124 43.45 -29.25 -45.65
N TRP A 125 43.53 -28.77 -46.89
CA TRP A 125 43.39 -27.34 -47.22
C TRP A 125 41.99 -26.79 -46.96
N LEU A 126 40.95 -27.59 -47.23
CA LEU A 126 39.56 -27.18 -46.99
C LEU A 126 39.28 -27.09 -45.48
N THR A 127 39.77 -28.08 -44.72
CA THR A 127 39.66 -28.14 -43.26
C THR A 127 40.40 -27.00 -42.58
N LEU A 128 41.61 -26.67 -43.04
CA LEU A 128 42.41 -25.56 -42.53
C LEU A 128 41.74 -24.21 -42.81
N ALA A 129 41.25 -24.00 -44.05
CA ALA A 129 40.57 -22.76 -44.44
C ALA A 129 39.27 -22.56 -43.64
N GLY A 130 38.44 -23.59 -43.52
CA GLY A 130 37.22 -23.55 -42.70
C GLY A 130 37.52 -23.28 -41.22
N SER A 131 38.57 -23.90 -40.67
CA SER A 131 38.94 -23.73 -39.26
C SER A 131 39.44 -22.32 -38.96
N LEU A 132 40.23 -21.73 -39.86
CA LEU A 132 40.69 -20.35 -39.72
C LEU A 132 39.53 -19.35 -39.78
N VAL A 133 38.58 -19.54 -40.69
CA VAL A 133 37.37 -18.71 -40.78
C VAL A 133 36.52 -18.85 -39.52
N ALA A 134 36.23 -20.08 -39.08
CA ALA A 134 35.47 -20.34 -37.86
C ALA A 134 36.13 -19.74 -36.61
N PHE A 135 37.46 -19.84 -36.49
CA PHE A 135 38.23 -19.26 -35.39
C PHE A 135 38.15 -17.74 -35.35
N PHE A 136 38.45 -17.05 -36.47
CA PHE A 136 38.40 -15.59 -36.53
C PHE A 136 36.99 -15.03 -36.29
N VAL A 137 35.96 -15.70 -36.79
CA VAL A 137 34.56 -15.29 -36.58
C VAL A 137 34.15 -15.51 -35.11
N SER A 138 34.51 -16.64 -34.52
CA SER A 138 34.23 -16.93 -33.10
C SER A 138 34.95 -15.94 -32.16
N LEU A 139 36.21 -15.63 -32.45
CA LEU A 139 36.99 -14.63 -31.69
C LEU A 139 36.35 -13.24 -31.78
N ARG A 140 35.83 -12.86 -32.95
CA ARG A 140 35.11 -11.60 -33.15
C ARG A 140 33.75 -11.57 -32.43
N LEU A 141 33.05 -12.70 -32.30
CA LEU A 141 31.83 -12.84 -31.50
C LEU A 141 32.10 -12.72 -30.00
N LEU A 142 33.20 -13.30 -29.50
CA LEU A 142 33.56 -13.22 -28.08
C LEU A 142 34.12 -11.85 -27.66
N ASN A 143 34.72 -11.09 -28.57
CA ASN A 143 35.38 -9.82 -28.25
C ASN A 143 34.51 -8.82 -27.45
N PRO A 144 33.24 -8.51 -27.80
CA PRO A 144 32.44 -7.56 -27.03
C PRO A 144 32.13 -8.03 -25.60
N THR A 145 31.71 -9.29 -25.41
CA THR A 145 31.43 -9.84 -24.07
C THR A 145 32.69 -10.02 -23.24
N LEU A 146 33.81 -10.34 -23.88
CA LEU A 146 35.12 -10.36 -23.23
C LEU A 146 35.56 -8.96 -22.80
N GLN A 147 35.31 -7.92 -23.61
CA GLN A 147 35.62 -6.54 -23.24
C GLN A 147 34.78 -6.07 -22.05
N GLU A 148 33.49 -6.40 -22.02
CA GLU A 148 32.57 -6.09 -20.91
C GLU A 148 32.99 -6.80 -19.61
N ALA A 149 33.24 -8.12 -19.66
CA ALA A 149 33.77 -8.89 -18.52
C ALA A 149 35.17 -8.42 -18.08
N LEU A 150 35.99 -7.89 -19.00
CA LEU A 150 37.27 -7.28 -18.66
C LEU A 150 37.10 -5.88 -18.08
N SER A 151 36.11 -5.05 -18.45
CA SER A 151 35.96 -3.71 -17.87
C SER A 151 35.84 -3.75 -16.35
N ASP A 152 35.03 -4.68 -15.81
CA ASP A 152 34.75 -4.83 -14.37
C ASP A 152 35.97 -5.27 -13.53
N LEU A 153 37.01 -5.82 -14.14
CA LEU A 153 38.20 -6.28 -13.43
C LEU A 153 39.16 -5.14 -13.08
N SER A 154 39.70 -5.15 -11.86
CA SER A 154 40.67 -4.12 -11.42
C SER A 154 41.97 -4.16 -12.23
N GLN A 155 42.69 -3.04 -12.26
CA GLN A 155 43.93 -2.90 -13.04
C GLN A 155 45.02 -3.89 -12.61
N GLN A 156 45.04 -4.32 -11.34
CA GLN A 156 45.92 -5.37 -10.83
C GLN A 156 45.52 -6.77 -11.31
N GLN A 157 44.22 -7.08 -11.34
CA GLN A 157 43.71 -8.37 -11.85
C GLN A 157 43.96 -8.52 -13.36
N LYS A 158 43.80 -7.44 -14.13
CA LYS A 158 44.15 -7.37 -15.56
C LYS A 158 45.62 -7.68 -15.81
N ALA A 159 46.53 -7.09 -15.03
CA ALA A 159 47.96 -7.35 -15.13
C ALA A 159 48.29 -8.81 -14.81
N LEU A 160 47.66 -9.39 -13.79
CA LEU A 160 47.91 -10.78 -13.36
C LEU A 160 47.43 -11.81 -14.41
N LEU A 161 46.30 -11.55 -15.07
CA LEU A 161 45.78 -12.35 -16.19
C LEU A 161 46.75 -12.44 -17.39
N ILE A 162 47.58 -11.42 -17.62
CA ILE A 162 48.58 -11.40 -18.71
C ILE A 162 49.92 -11.95 -18.22
N ALA A 163 50.34 -11.59 -17.00
CA ALA A 163 51.63 -11.97 -16.45
C ALA A 163 51.75 -13.48 -16.16
N VAL A 164 50.68 -14.13 -15.66
CA VAL A 164 50.74 -15.56 -15.30
C VAL A 164 50.94 -16.47 -16.52
N PRO A 165 50.18 -16.35 -17.62
CA PRO A 165 50.47 -17.10 -18.85
C PRO A 165 51.84 -16.77 -19.44
N GLY A 166 52.23 -15.48 -19.46
CA GLY A 166 53.51 -15.05 -19.98
C GLY A 166 54.70 -15.66 -19.23
N LEU A 167 54.63 -15.74 -17.90
CA LEU A 167 55.62 -16.42 -17.05
C LEU A 167 55.66 -17.92 -17.34
N LEU A 168 54.49 -18.57 -17.48
CA LEU A 168 54.39 -20.00 -17.79
C LEU A 168 55.00 -20.34 -19.15
N PHE A 169 54.65 -19.60 -20.21
CA PHE A 169 55.26 -19.76 -21.53
C PHE A 169 56.76 -19.44 -21.53
N GLY A 170 57.19 -18.44 -20.76
CA GLY A 170 58.60 -18.12 -20.55
C GLY A 170 59.38 -19.29 -19.94
N ILE A 171 58.87 -19.87 -18.84
CA ILE A 171 59.48 -21.02 -18.17
C ILE A 171 59.51 -22.24 -19.10
N VAL A 172 58.41 -22.57 -19.78
CA VAL A 172 58.35 -23.70 -20.71
C VAL A 172 59.31 -23.51 -21.88
N GLY A 173 59.37 -22.31 -22.46
CA GLY A 173 60.31 -21.97 -23.54
C GLY A 173 61.77 -22.07 -23.10
N LEU A 174 62.10 -21.63 -21.88
CA LEU A 174 63.45 -21.69 -21.32
C LEU A 174 63.86 -23.13 -20.98
N VAL A 175 62.94 -23.97 -20.47
CA VAL A 175 63.17 -25.40 -20.23
C VAL A 175 63.35 -26.18 -21.54
N TYR A 176 62.59 -25.84 -22.59
CA TYR A 176 62.71 -26.47 -23.91
C TYR A 176 64.03 -26.11 -24.60
N THR A 177 64.39 -24.82 -24.60
CA THR A 177 65.60 -24.31 -25.29
C THR A 177 66.91 -24.64 -24.56
N SER A 178 66.90 -24.76 -23.22
CA SER A 178 68.10 -25.10 -22.44
C SER A 178 68.51 -26.58 -22.50
N GLY A 179 67.69 -27.47 -23.09
CA GLY A 179 67.99 -28.91 -23.18
C GLY A 179 67.94 -29.69 -21.85
N ILE A 180 67.57 -29.02 -20.76
CA ILE A 180 67.48 -29.56 -19.38
C ILE A 180 66.35 -30.60 -19.21
N SER A 181 65.47 -30.74 -20.22
CA SER A 181 64.45 -31.80 -20.27
C SER A 181 65.02 -33.22 -20.12
N ARG A 182 66.22 -33.51 -20.66
CA ARG A 182 66.85 -34.86 -20.61
C ARG A 182 67.35 -35.29 -19.22
N PRO A 183 68.00 -34.44 -18.39
CA PRO A 183 68.29 -34.78 -17.00
C PRO A 183 67.04 -34.75 -16.12
N ILE A 184 66.08 -33.84 -16.34
CA ILE A 184 64.80 -33.83 -15.58
C ILE A 184 64.04 -35.15 -15.75
N ALA A 185 63.95 -35.69 -16.97
CA ALA A 185 63.29 -36.98 -17.21
C ALA A 185 63.94 -38.15 -16.42
N ARG A 186 65.27 -38.14 -16.24
CA ARG A 186 66.00 -39.13 -15.43
C ARG A 186 65.84 -38.92 -13.92
N TRP A 187 65.69 -37.67 -13.47
CA TRP A 187 65.36 -37.36 -12.08
C TRP A 187 63.92 -37.78 -11.74
N GLY A 188 62.97 -37.57 -12.67
CA GLY A 188 61.58 -38.00 -12.55
C GLY A 188 61.42 -39.52 -12.36
N SER A 189 62.27 -40.34 -12.98
CA SER A 189 62.28 -41.80 -12.75
C SER A 189 62.82 -42.22 -11.37
N GLY A 190 63.40 -41.31 -10.59
CA GLY A 190 63.85 -41.56 -9.21
C GLY A 190 62.86 -41.12 -8.12
N LEU A 191 61.80 -40.39 -8.48
CA LEU A 191 60.73 -40.01 -7.55
C LEU A 191 59.82 -41.21 -7.28
N ARG A 192 59.64 -41.58 -6.01
CA ARG A 192 58.60 -42.54 -5.61
C ARG A 192 57.24 -41.89 -5.79
N TRP A 193 56.55 -42.25 -6.86
CA TRP A 193 55.22 -41.76 -7.20
C TRP A 193 54.20 -41.90 -6.06
N ASP A 194 54.40 -42.88 -5.16
CA ASP A 194 53.60 -43.08 -3.94
C ASP A 194 53.51 -41.84 -3.04
N ILE A 195 54.60 -41.06 -2.88
CA ILE A 195 54.59 -39.84 -2.06
C ILE A 195 53.78 -38.74 -2.75
N ILE A 196 53.91 -38.64 -4.07
CA ILE A 196 53.20 -37.65 -4.89
C ILE A 196 51.69 -37.98 -4.90
N SER A 197 51.33 -39.26 -4.95
CA SER A 197 49.96 -39.74 -4.83
C SER A 197 49.36 -39.36 -3.47
N ALA A 198 50.05 -39.67 -2.37
CA ALA A 198 49.56 -39.36 -1.02
C ALA A 198 49.40 -37.83 -0.78
N LEU A 199 50.26 -37.01 -1.38
CA LEU A 199 50.11 -35.54 -1.36
C LEU A 199 48.91 -35.09 -2.20
N GLY A 200 48.66 -35.74 -3.33
CA GLY A 200 47.48 -35.53 -4.17
C GLY A 200 46.16 -35.87 -3.44
N ASP A 201 46.12 -36.98 -2.71
CA ASP A 201 44.97 -37.39 -1.91
C ASP A 201 44.67 -36.39 -0.79
N PHE A 202 45.71 -35.89 -0.10
CA PHE A 202 45.60 -34.86 0.93
C PHE A 202 45.10 -33.51 0.36
N LEU A 203 45.66 -33.08 -0.77
CA LEU A 203 45.19 -31.88 -1.48
C LEU A 203 43.75 -32.04 -1.98
N GLY A 204 43.36 -33.23 -2.43
CA GLY A 204 42.01 -33.57 -2.84
C GLY A 204 41.01 -33.49 -1.67
N ALA A 205 41.35 -34.04 -0.50
CA ALA A 205 40.54 -33.95 0.71
C ALA A 205 40.36 -32.50 1.18
N ILE A 206 41.42 -31.69 1.17
CA ILE A 206 41.34 -30.24 1.45
C ILE A 206 40.43 -29.55 0.43
N GLY A 207 40.58 -29.86 -0.86
CA GLY A 207 39.73 -29.34 -1.93
C GLY A 207 38.25 -29.66 -1.71
N GLN A 208 37.92 -30.90 -1.33
CA GLN A 208 36.55 -31.31 -0.99
C GLN A 208 35.99 -30.55 0.22
N ILE A 209 36.80 -30.32 1.26
CA ILE A 209 36.41 -29.51 2.42
C ILE A 209 36.12 -28.07 2.00
N PHE A 210 36.97 -27.45 1.18
CA PHE A 210 36.73 -26.10 0.64
C PHE A 210 35.48 -26.03 -0.24
N ILE A 211 35.23 -27.02 -1.09
CA ILE A 211 34.01 -27.11 -1.92
C ILE A 211 32.77 -27.23 -1.02
N ALA A 212 32.81 -28.06 0.02
CA ALA A 212 31.71 -28.20 0.97
C ALA A 212 31.42 -26.90 1.74
N ILE A 213 32.46 -26.20 2.22
CA ILE A 213 32.34 -24.90 2.87
C ILE A 213 31.75 -23.86 1.91
N LEU A 214 32.22 -23.82 0.66
CA LEU A 214 31.72 -22.91 -0.37
C LEU A 214 30.25 -23.21 -0.71
N ALA A 215 29.87 -24.48 -0.82
CA ALA A 215 28.48 -24.89 -1.07
C ALA A 215 27.55 -24.45 0.07
N VAL A 216 27.96 -24.63 1.34
CA VAL A 216 27.21 -24.15 2.51
C VAL A 216 27.10 -22.62 2.51
N TYR A 217 28.18 -21.90 2.19
CA TYR A 217 28.15 -20.44 2.09
C TYR A 217 27.21 -19.95 1.00
N VAL A 218 27.24 -20.55 -0.21
CA VAL A 218 26.35 -20.21 -1.32
C VAL A 218 24.89 -20.51 -0.96
N ALA A 219 24.60 -21.68 -0.36
CA ALA A 219 23.25 -22.03 0.09
C ALA A 219 22.72 -21.04 1.14
N TRP A 220 23.56 -20.63 2.11
CA TRP A 220 23.19 -19.64 3.11
C TRP A 220 22.93 -18.25 2.50
N ARG A 221 23.79 -17.80 1.57
CA ARG A 221 23.58 -16.55 0.81
C ARG A 221 22.28 -16.58 0.00
N GLN A 222 22.00 -17.70 -0.68
CA GLN A 222 20.79 -17.89 -1.47
C GLN A 222 19.52 -17.89 -0.61
N TYR A 223 19.57 -18.51 0.58
CA TYR A 223 18.47 -18.47 1.55
C TYR A 223 18.15 -17.05 2.01
N ILE A 224 19.17 -16.25 2.36
CA ILE A 224 18.98 -14.85 2.76
C ILE A 224 18.31 -14.05 1.64
N ILE A 225 18.84 -14.13 0.41
CA ILE A 225 18.29 -13.42 -0.75
C ILE A 225 16.83 -13.83 -1.01
N SER A 226 16.49 -15.12 -0.93
CA SER A 226 15.12 -15.62 -1.14
C SER A 226 14.14 -15.13 -0.08
N ARG A 227 14.54 -15.13 1.19
CA ARG A 227 13.71 -14.61 2.30
C ARG A 227 13.45 -13.12 2.11
N ASP A 228 14.50 -12.35 1.82
CA ASP A 228 14.39 -10.90 1.70
C ASP A 228 13.54 -10.53 0.46
N LEU A 229 13.68 -11.25 -0.66
CA LEU A 229 12.80 -11.13 -1.83
C LEU A 229 11.34 -11.45 -1.49
N THR A 230 11.07 -12.48 -0.68
CA THR A 230 9.71 -12.83 -0.23
C THR A 230 9.08 -11.70 0.61
N VAL A 231 9.86 -11.07 1.50
CA VAL A 231 9.38 -9.92 2.30
C VAL A 231 9.09 -8.72 1.40
N GLN A 232 9.98 -8.41 0.45
CA GLN A 232 9.74 -7.33 -0.52
C GLN A 232 8.50 -7.62 -1.37
N GLN A 233 8.30 -8.85 -1.84
CA GLN A 233 7.12 -9.22 -2.63
C GLN A 233 5.83 -9.04 -1.84
N ASN A 234 5.79 -9.40 -0.55
CA ASN A 234 4.61 -9.18 0.29
C ASN A 234 4.30 -7.68 0.45
N LEU A 235 5.32 -6.86 0.70
CA LEU A 235 5.15 -5.39 0.81
C LEU A 235 4.68 -4.76 -0.51
N ILE A 236 5.25 -5.17 -1.65
CA ILE A 236 4.85 -4.70 -2.98
C ILE A 236 3.41 -5.11 -3.28
N THR A 237 3.05 -6.37 -3.04
CA THR A 237 1.69 -6.89 -3.29
C THR A 237 0.68 -6.14 -2.43
N GLN A 238 0.99 -5.90 -1.16
CA GLN A 238 0.13 -5.12 -0.26
C GLN A 238 -0.04 -3.68 -0.76
N GLN A 239 1.05 -3.02 -1.19
CA GLN A 239 0.97 -1.66 -1.70
C GLN A 239 0.13 -1.59 -2.98
N GLN A 240 0.34 -2.50 -3.93
CA GLN A 240 -0.48 -2.63 -5.15
C GLN A 240 -1.96 -2.86 -4.84
N THR A 241 -2.27 -3.63 -3.79
CA THR A 241 -3.65 -3.87 -3.36
C THR A 241 -4.28 -2.59 -2.80
N ILE A 242 -3.52 -1.82 -2.03
CA ILE A 242 -3.95 -0.51 -1.50
C ILE A 242 -4.11 0.52 -2.63
N ASP A 243 -3.18 0.57 -3.58
CA ASP A 243 -3.23 1.50 -4.71
C ASP A 243 -4.42 1.17 -5.64
N SER A 244 -4.70 -0.12 -5.89
CA SER A 244 -5.89 -0.57 -6.62
C SER A 244 -7.20 -0.26 -5.87
N PHE A 245 -7.21 -0.34 -4.55
CA PHE A 245 -8.33 0.12 -3.73
C PHE A 245 -8.52 1.64 -3.85
N PHE A 246 -7.44 2.45 -3.74
CA PHE A 246 -7.53 3.90 -3.89
C PHE A 246 -7.99 4.30 -5.28
N GLN A 247 -7.48 3.67 -6.34
CA GLN A 247 -7.96 3.89 -7.70
C GLN A 247 -9.45 3.58 -7.80
N GLY A 248 -9.89 2.39 -7.37
CA GLY A 248 -11.30 1.99 -7.50
C GLY A 248 -12.29 2.78 -6.63
N ILE A 249 -11.86 3.34 -5.49
CA ILE A 249 -12.67 4.30 -4.73
C ILE A 249 -12.62 5.69 -5.37
N SER A 250 -11.50 6.09 -5.97
CA SER A 250 -11.39 7.38 -6.67
C SER A 250 -12.23 7.39 -7.94
N GLU A 251 -12.24 6.29 -8.71
CA GLU A 251 -13.13 6.10 -9.86
C GLU A 251 -14.61 6.24 -9.42
N LEU A 252 -15.02 5.54 -8.36
CA LEU A 252 -16.37 5.64 -7.78
C LEU A 252 -16.74 7.04 -7.24
N VAL A 253 -15.75 7.91 -7.01
CA VAL A 253 -15.94 9.27 -6.45
C VAL A 253 -15.81 10.37 -7.51
N LEU A 254 -15.09 10.08 -8.61
CA LEU A 254 -14.66 11.04 -9.63
C LEU A 254 -15.12 10.70 -11.06
N ASP A 255 -15.98 9.69 -11.24
CA ASP A 255 -16.66 9.43 -12.52
C ASP A 255 -17.44 10.68 -12.97
N ASP A 256 -17.90 10.71 -14.23
CA ASP A 256 -18.60 11.88 -14.81
C ASP A 256 -19.91 12.25 -14.06
N GLU A 257 -20.45 11.32 -13.27
CA GLU A 257 -21.61 11.50 -12.36
C GLU A 257 -21.19 11.77 -10.89
N GLY A 258 -19.93 11.47 -10.55
CA GLY A 258 -19.21 11.81 -9.31
C GLY A 258 -19.85 11.32 -7.99
N LEU A 259 -19.43 11.92 -6.87
CA LEU A 259 -20.10 11.79 -5.56
C LEU A 259 -21.58 12.26 -5.53
N LEU A 260 -22.17 12.59 -6.69
CA LEU A 260 -23.38 13.39 -6.85
C LEU A 260 -24.61 12.59 -7.33
N GLU A 261 -24.55 11.28 -7.52
CA GLU A 261 -25.77 10.46 -7.63
C GLU A 261 -25.76 9.37 -6.56
N ASP A 262 -26.59 9.52 -5.51
CA ASP A 262 -26.56 8.67 -4.32
C ASP A 262 -27.24 7.31 -4.57
N TRP A 263 -26.61 6.46 -5.38
CA TRP A 263 -27.04 5.08 -5.57
C TRP A 263 -26.63 4.25 -4.35
N PRO A 264 -27.57 3.65 -3.59
CA PRO A 264 -27.23 2.81 -2.44
C PRO A 264 -26.32 1.63 -2.80
N GLN A 265 -26.35 1.20 -4.07
CA GLN A 265 -25.49 0.15 -4.60
C GLN A 265 -24.00 0.53 -4.56
N GLU A 266 -23.65 1.77 -4.87
CA GLU A 266 -22.25 2.23 -4.88
C GLU A 266 -21.68 2.31 -3.47
N ARG A 267 -22.47 2.80 -2.51
CA ARG A 267 -22.09 2.78 -1.09
C ARG A 267 -21.88 1.36 -0.58
N ILE A 268 -22.76 0.42 -0.95
CA ILE A 268 -22.59 -1.02 -0.65
C ILE A 268 -21.31 -1.58 -1.31
N ILE A 269 -20.98 -1.18 -2.55
CA ILE A 269 -19.73 -1.59 -3.22
C ILE A 269 -18.50 -0.99 -2.53
N ALA A 270 -18.56 0.29 -2.13
CA ALA A 270 -17.49 0.97 -1.40
C ALA A 270 -17.25 0.34 -0.02
N GLU A 271 -18.32 0.02 0.71
CA GLU A 271 -18.28 -0.70 1.99
C GLU A 271 -17.73 -2.12 1.82
N ALA A 272 -18.18 -2.88 0.81
CA ALA A 272 -17.67 -4.21 0.52
C ALA A 272 -16.17 -4.20 0.14
N ARG A 273 -15.74 -3.26 -0.71
CA ARG A 273 -14.33 -3.04 -1.03
C ARG A 273 -13.52 -2.62 0.20
N THR A 274 -14.09 -1.80 1.07
CA THR A 274 -13.45 -1.34 2.32
C THR A 274 -13.27 -2.51 3.30
N ALA A 275 -14.28 -3.35 3.49
CA ALA A 275 -14.16 -4.57 4.29
C ALA A 275 -13.12 -5.56 3.72
N ALA A 276 -13.07 -5.71 2.38
CA ALA A 276 -12.10 -6.57 1.70
C ALA A 276 -10.66 -6.06 1.83
N ILE A 277 -10.40 -4.75 1.66
CA ILE A 277 -9.04 -4.22 1.87
C ILE A 277 -8.64 -4.28 3.35
N LEU A 278 -9.53 -3.90 4.29
CA LEU A 278 -9.20 -3.90 5.72
C LEU A 278 -8.94 -5.31 6.27
N SER A 279 -9.53 -6.35 5.69
CA SER A 279 -9.25 -7.75 6.07
C SER A 279 -8.00 -8.35 5.43
N SER A 280 -7.50 -7.78 4.33
CA SER A 280 -6.33 -8.29 3.59
C SER A 280 -5.01 -7.56 3.89
N VAL A 281 -5.05 -6.40 4.56
CA VAL A 281 -3.86 -5.59 4.87
C VAL A 281 -3.49 -5.60 6.37
N ASP A 282 -2.21 -5.33 6.66
CA ASP A 282 -1.70 -5.21 8.03
C ASP A 282 -2.19 -3.92 8.74
N ALA A 283 -1.80 -3.73 10.00
CA ALA A 283 -2.16 -2.53 10.78
C ALA A 283 -1.78 -1.22 10.05
N GLY A 284 -0.57 -1.14 9.49
CA GLY A 284 -0.10 0.04 8.75
C GLY A 284 -0.90 0.30 7.46
N GLY A 285 -1.29 -0.76 6.75
CA GLY A 285 -2.20 -0.69 5.60
C GLY A 285 -3.58 -0.16 5.97
N LYS A 286 -4.18 -0.68 7.05
CA LYS A 286 -5.48 -0.20 7.55
C LYS A 286 -5.41 1.28 7.92
N ALA A 287 -4.37 1.71 8.60
CA ALA A 287 -4.16 3.12 8.94
C ALA A 287 -4.03 4.02 7.70
N LYS A 288 -3.34 3.56 6.63
CA LYS A 288 -3.31 4.29 5.34
C LYS A 288 -4.71 4.41 4.73
N VAL A 289 -5.47 3.32 4.67
CA VAL A 289 -6.84 3.29 4.14
C VAL A 289 -7.77 4.22 4.92
N LEU A 290 -7.81 4.09 6.26
CA LEU A 290 -8.65 4.92 7.11
C LEU A 290 -8.30 6.42 7.04
N ARG A 291 -7.00 6.78 6.96
CA ARG A 291 -6.57 8.17 6.72
C ARG A 291 -7.06 8.71 5.37
N PHE A 292 -7.02 7.91 4.31
CA PHE A 292 -7.56 8.31 3.00
C PHE A 292 -9.07 8.52 3.07
N LEU A 293 -9.84 7.53 3.54
CA LEU A 293 -11.30 7.60 3.62
C LEU A 293 -11.77 8.77 4.50
N SER A 294 -11.09 9.04 5.62
CA SER A 294 -11.40 10.18 6.49
C SER A 294 -11.07 11.52 5.86
N ARG A 295 -9.92 11.67 5.17
CA ARG A 295 -9.52 12.93 4.54
C ARG A 295 -10.40 13.28 3.34
N SER A 296 -10.81 12.26 2.58
CA SER A 296 -11.77 12.39 1.46
C SER A 296 -13.23 12.51 1.94
N LYS A 297 -13.48 12.72 3.24
CA LYS A 297 -14.81 12.87 3.86
C LYS A 297 -15.79 11.69 3.67
N LEU A 298 -15.32 10.53 3.22
CA LEU A 298 -16.15 9.35 2.94
C LEU A 298 -16.71 8.71 4.23
N LEU A 299 -16.02 8.91 5.36
CA LEU A 299 -16.43 8.47 6.71
C LEU A 299 -17.26 9.53 7.48
N THR A 300 -17.33 10.75 6.98
CA THR A 300 -18.01 11.87 7.64
C THR A 300 -19.47 11.93 7.17
N PRO A 301 -20.45 12.17 8.06
CA PRO A 301 -21.85 12.29 7.65
C PRO A 301 -22.06 13.62 6.90
N LEU A 302 -22.32 13.52 5.59
CA LEU A 302 -22.52 14.67 4.72
C LEU A 302 -23.99 15.03 4.59
N ALA A 303 -24.30 16.34 4.62
CA ALA A 303 -25.62 16.85 4.30
C ALA A 303 -25.97 16.49 2.86
N ARG A 304 -27.17 15.97 2.63
CA ARG A 304 -27.65 15.56 1.30
C ARG A 304 -28.98 16.23 0.97
N ASP A 305 -29.21 16.47 -0.32
CA ASP A 305 -30.53 16.92 -0.77
C ASP A 305 -31.59 15.81 -0.60
N GLN A 306 -32.85 16.20 -0.49
CA GLN A 306 -33.97 15.27 -0.25
C GLN A 306 -34.54 14.65 -1.54
N ARG A 307 -33.91 14.86 -2.71
CA ARG A 307 -34.48 14.50 -4.02
C ARG A 307 -33.66 13.48 -4.79
N LEU A 308 -32.35 13.73 -4.86
CA LEU A 308 -31.34 12.96 -5.60
C LEU A 308 -30.24 12.44 -4.66
N GLY A 309 -30.31 12.78 -3.36
CA GLY A 309 -29.31 12.40 -2.36
C GLY A 309 -27.96 13.11 -2.55
N ARG A 310 -27.90 14.15 -3.39
CA ARG A 310 -26.66 14.87 -3.72
C ARG A 310 -26.02 15.46 -2.45
N PRO A 311 -24.73 15.21 -2.17
CA PRO A 311 -24.05 15.89 -1.08
C PRO A 311 -24.03 17.40 -1.36
N ILE A 312 -24.47 18.17 -0.37
CA ILE A 312 -24.58 19.62 -0.44
C ILE A 312 -23.19 20.23 -0.27
N LEU A 313 -22.86 21.26 -1.03
CA LEU A 313 -21.61 22.01 -0.87
C LEU A 313 -21.71 23.01 0.29
N ASP A 314 -20.61 23.21 1.01
CA ASP A 314 -20.52 24.15 2.14
C ASP A 314 -20.40 25.64 1.73
N GLY A 315 -20.27 25.90 0.43
CA GLY A 315 -20.04 27.24 -0.14
C GLY A 315 -18.57 27.71 -0.11
N MET A 316 -17.67 26.94 0.49
CA MET A 316 -16.23 27.20 0.62
C MET A 316 -15.36 26.24 -0.22
N GLY A 317 -16.00 25.39 -1.04
CA GLY A 317 -15.34 24.39 -1.90
C GLY A 317 -15.25 22.99 -1.28
N GLY A 318 -15.91 22.76 -0.14
CA GLY A 318 -16.06 21.45 0.48
C GLY A 318 -17.51 20.95 0.48
N TYR A 319 -17.72 19.81 1.13
CA TYR A 319 -19.06 19.26 1.39
C TYR A 319 -19.55 19.72 2.76
N ALA A 320 -20.81 20.13 2.84
CA ALA A 320 -21.47 20.47 4.09
C ALA A 320 -21.62 19.22 4.96
N GLU A 321 -21.14 19.27 6.20
CA GLU A 321 -21.35 18.21 7.19
C GLU A 321 -22.73 18.36 7.85
N ASP A 322 -23.45 17.25 8.00
CA ASP A 322 -24.63 17.18 8.86
C ASP A 322 -24.49 15.97 9.78
N ARG A 323 -24.24 16.22 11.07
CA ARG A 323 -24.00 15.16 12.06
C ARG A 323 -25.29 14.51 12.57
N LEU A 324 -26.46 15.11 12.28
CA LEU A 324 -27.76 14.67 12.78
C LEU A 324 -28.51 13.84 11.72
N ALA A 325 -28.57 14.32 10.48
CA ALA A 325 -29.29 13.68 9.38
C ALA A 325 -28.42 13.40 8.14
N GLY A 326 -27.13 13.77 8.16
CA GLY A 326 -26.21 13.48 7.07
C GLY A 326 -25.87 11.99 6.95
N THR A 327 -25.55 11.57 5.73
CA THR A 327 -25.30 10.16 5.39
C THR A 327 -23.84 9.98 4.96
N ARG A 328 -23.15 9.02 5.60
CA ARG A 328 -21.78 8.62 5.24
C ARG A 328 -21.76 7.92 3.89
N VAL A 329 -20.63 8.02 3.17
CA VAL A 329 -20.42 7.23 1.95
C VAL A 329 -20.09 5.79 2.29
N ILE A 330 -19.31 5.59 3.36
CA ILE A 330 -18.91 4.28 3.89
C ILE A 330 -19.21 4.26 5.39
N ASP A 331 -20.10 3.36 5.83
CA ASP A 331 -20.17 2.99 7.25
C ASP A 331 -19.08 1.95 7.57
N LEU A 332 -18.26 2.22 8.59
CA LEU A 332 -17.26 1.26 9.08
C LEU A 332 -17.89 0.09 9.85
N GLY A 333 -19.17 0.19 10.24
CA GLY A 333 -19.97 -0.89 10.79
C GLY A 333 -19.22 -1.69 11.86
N VAL A 334 -19.00 -2.98 11.58
CA VAL A 334 -18.21 -3.92 12.42
C VAL A 334 -16.77 -4.17 11.90
N MET A 335 -16.33 -3.49 10.84
CA MET A 335 -15.08 -3.78 10.11
C MET A 335 -13.81 -3.66 10.98
N LEU A 336 -13.87 -2.88 12.07
CA LEU A 336 -12.73 -2.65 12.97
C LEU A 336 -12.83 -3.39 14.31
N ALA A 337 -13.91 -4.15 14.55
CA ALA A 337 -14.06 -4.95 15.76
C ALA A 337 -12.98 -6.05 15.82
N ALA A 338 -12.35 -6.22 16.99
CA ALA A 338 -11.19 -7.08 17.22
C ALA A 338 -9.98 -6.85 16.27
N SER A 339 -9.97 -5.75 15.52
CA SER A 339 -8.89 -5.47 14.57
C SER A 339 -7.63 -4.93 15.28
N SER A 340 -6.45 -5.33 14.80
CA SER A 340 -5.21 -4.69 15.20
C SER A 340 -4.88 -3.52 14.27
N LEU A 341 -4.64 -2.37 14.91
CA LEU A 341 -4.20 -1.09 14.36
C LEU A 341 -2.94 -0.58 15.11
N ALA A 342 -2.38 -1.38 16.02
CA ALA A 342 -1.36 -0.98 16.99
C ALA A 342 -0.13 -0.29 16.37
N ALA A 343 0.42 0.69 17.10
CA ALA A 343 1.60 1.48 16.74
C ALA A 343 1.50 2.21 15.37
N THR A 344 0.31 2.67 14.98
CA THR A 344 0.09 3.41 13.71
C THR A 344 -0.26 4.88 13.91
N ASP A 345 -0.10 5.66 12.83
CA ASP A 345 -0.57 7.04 12.72
C ASP A 345 -2.06 7.05 12.33
N LEU A 346 -2.92 7.38 13.30
CA LEU A 346 -4.37 7.48 13.16
C LEU A 346 -4.86 8.91 13.41
N ARG A 347 -3.96 9.90 13.31
CA ARG A 347 -4.26 11.30 13.60
C ARG A 347 -5.31 11.87 12.66
N TRP A 348 -6.18 12.72 13.20
CA TRP A 348 -7.23 13.44 12.47
C TRP A 348 -8.28 12.54 11.79
N LEU A 349 -8.34 11.25 12.13
CA LEU A 349 -9.37 10.34 11.62
C LEU A 349 -10.75 10.67 12.19
N ASP A 350 -11.77 10.56 11.36
CA ASP A 350 -13.16 10.42 11.76
C ASP A 350 -13.50 8.93 11.92
N LEU A 351 -13.50 8.46 13.16
CA LEU A 351 -13.98 7.14 13.58
C LEU A 351 -15.28 7.27 14.39
N SER A 352 -16.05 8.33 14.13
CA SER A 352 -17.36 8.50 14.77
C SER A 352 -18.28 7.32 14.45
N GLU A 353 -19.03 6.89 15.45
CA GLU A 353 -19.96 5.76 15.40
C GLU A 353 -19.38 4.36 15.10
N ALA A 354 -18.09 4.25 14.76
CA ALA A 354 -17.41 3.00 14.43
C ALA A 354 -17.42 1.99 15.58
N ASN A 355 -17.57 0.69 15.24
CA ASN A 355 -17.39 -0.39 16.20
C ASN A 355 -15.92 -0.82 16.27
N LEU A 356 -15.33 -0.60 17.44
CA LEU A 356 -13.95 -0.89 17.81
C LEU A 356 -13.90 -1.82 19.04
N ILE A 357 -14.97 -2.61 19.27
CA ILE A 357 -15.02 -3.58 20.38
C ILE A 357 -13.79 -4.50 20.28
N ARG A 358 -13.01 -4.57 21.36
CA ARG A 358 -11.77 -5.36 21.46
C ARG A 358 -10.70 -5.03 20.41
N ALA A 359 -10.79 -3.87 19.75
CA ALA A 359 -9.75 -3.42 18.82
C ALA A 359 -8.46 -3.11 19.58
N ASN A 360 -7.32 -3.43 18.97
CA ASN A 360 -6.01 -3.08 19.51
C ASN A 360 -5.50 -1.81 18.84
N LEU A 361 -5.60 -0.70 19.55
CA LEU A 361 -5.13 0.64 19.22
C LEU A 361 -3.85 0.99 20.01
N SER A 362 -3.22 0.04 20.70
CA SER A 362 -2.08 0.31 21.59
C SER A 362 -0.93 1.02 20.86
N GLY A 363 -0.34 2.02 21.50
CA GLY A 363 0.76 2.82 20.95
C GLY A 363 0.42 3.67 19.72
N CYS A 364 -0.85 3.79 19.31
CA CYS A 364 -1.24 4.65 18.21
C CYS A 364 -1.13 6.15 18.54
N ASP A 365 -0.81 6.93 17.52
CA ASP A 365 -0.95 8.38 17.55
C ASP A 365 -2.41 8.73 17.18
N LEU A 366 -3.21 9.07 18.19
CA LEU A 366 -4.64 9.39 18.07
C LEU A 366 -4.90 10.91 18.08
N VAL A 367 -3.88 11.74 17.84
CA VAL A 367 -4.02 13.21 17.94
C VAL A 367 -5.18 13.71 17.08
N ARG A 368 -6.14 14.37 17.74
CA ARG A 368 -7.37 14.93 17.14
C ARG A 368 -8.27 13.92 16.40
N THR A 369 -8.15 12.63 16.68
CA THR A 369 -9.07 11.60 16.20
C THR A 369 -10.46 11.76 16.83
N ASN A 370 -11.51 11.62 16.03
CA ASN A 370 -12.89 11.66 16.48
C ASN A 370 -13.43 10.25 16.75
N PHE A 371 -13.71 9.95 18.02
CA PHE A 371 -14.37 8.73 18.50
C PHE A 371 -15.77 9.02 19.04
N SER A 372 -16.38 10.19 18.77
CA SER A 372 -17.75 10.49 19.21
C SER A 372 -18.69 9.35 18.82
N ARG A 373 -19.43 8.81 19.78
CA ARG A 373 -20.33 7.65 19.57
C ARG A 373 -19.63 6.36 19.07
N ALA A 374 -18.31 6.25 19.07
CA ALA A 374 -17.65 4.97 18.81
C ALA A 374 -17.96 3.95 19.92
N ILE A 375 -17.88 2.66 19.62
CA ILE A 375 -18.00 1.58 20.60
C ILE A 375 -16.61 1.01 20.83
N LEU A 376 -15.98 1.38 21.96
CA LEU A 376 -14.63 1.02 22.36
C LEU A 376 -14.62 -0.05 23.47
N CYS A 377 -15.68 -0.86 23.61
CA CYS A 377 -15.76 -1.84 24.69
C CYS A 377 -14.58 -2.82 24.63
N ASP A 378 -13.90 -3.02 25.75
CA ASP A 378 -12.67 -3.84 25.87
C ASP A 378 -11.55 -3.49 24.86
N ALA A 379 -11.56 -2.30 24.26
CA ALA A 379 -10.51 -1.85 23.33
C ALA A 379 -9.20 -1.54 24.08
N ASP A 380 -8.06 -1.87 23.48
CA ASP A 380 -6.74 -1.53 24.02
C ASP A 380 -6.29 -0.18 23.46
N LEU A 381 -6.38 0.88 24.26
CA LEU A 381 -5.89 2.23 23.96
C LEU A 381 -4.56 2.51 24.70
N SER A 382 -3.88 1.49 25.24
CA SER A 382 -2.70 1.68 26.07
C SER A 382 -1.55 2.36 25.31
N ASN A 383 -0.78 3.20 26.00
CA ASN A 383 0.37 3.93 25.45
C ASN A 383 0.05 4.89 24.29
N THR A 384 -1.23 5.21 24.04
CA THR A 384 -1.66 6.13 22.97
C THR A 384 -1.50 7.61 23.34
N ASP A 385 -1.50 8.46 22.31
CA ASP A 385 -1.53 9.92 22.47
C ASP A 385 -2.94 10.48 22.24
N MET A 386 -3.57 10.98 23.32
CA MET A 386 -4.97 11.38 23.35
C MET A 386 -5.20 12.89 23.10
N MET A 387 -4.17 13.65 22.70
CA MET A 387 -4.25 15.10 22.57
C MET A 387 -5.32 15.54 21.56
N GLY A 388 -6.36 16.19 22.07
CA GLY A 388 -7.48 16.67 21.26
C GLY A 388 -8.42 15.58 20.73
N VAL A 389 -8.28 14.32 21.18
CA VAL A 389 -9.24 13.25 20.85
C VAL A 389 -10.66 13.65 21.25
N ARG A 390 -11.63 13.49 20.35
CA ARG A 390 -13.03 13.77 20.65
C ARG A 390 -13.75 12.47 21.03
N LEU A 391 -14.05 12.29 22.32
CA LEU A 391 -14.88 11.19 22.81
C LEU A 391 -16.38 11.51 22.79
N PHE A 392 -16.74 12.80 22.82
CA PHE A 392 -18.12 13.31 22.88
C PHE A 392 -18.23 14.72 22.30
N TYR A 393 -19.46 15.22 22.15
CA TYR A 393 -19.79 16.62 21.89
C TYR A 393 -20.54 17.22 23.10
N GLY A 394 -20.73 18.54 23.12
CA GLY A 394 -21.46 19.23 24.20
C GLY A 394 -20.67 19.35 25.51
N SER A 395 -21.39 19.52 26.63
CA SER A 395 -20.81 19.73 27.96
C SER A 395 -20.59 18.43 28.72
N LEU A 396 -19.53 18.38 29.54
CA LEU A 396 -19.24 17.27 30.45
C LEU A 396 -20.36 17.03 31.48
N GLU A 397 -21.13 18.06 31.84
CA GLU A 397 -22.21 17.94 32.84
C GLU A 397 -23.40 17.11 32.35
N THR A 398 -23.67 17.19 31.05
CA THR A 398 -24.85 16.62 30.37
C THR A 398 -24.52 15.49 29.39
N VAL A 399 -23.24 15.23 29.11
CA VAL A 399 -22.83 14.16 28.20
C VAL A 399 -23.24 12.78 28.72
N THR A 400 -23.79 11.96 27.82
CA THR A 400 -24.03 10.53 28.04
C THR A 400 -23.46 9.71 26.88
N PRO A 401 -23.05 8.44 27.10
CA PRO A 401 -22.69 7.52 26.03
C PRO A 401 -23.84 7.32 25.05
N ARG A 402 -23.54 6.96 23.80
CA ARG A 402 -24.58 6.58 22.84
C ARG A 402 -25.45 5.45 23.39
N THR A 403 -26.75 5.53 23.09
CA THR A 403 -27.68 4.39 23.16
C THR A 403 -27.96 3.89 21.74
N ARG A 404 -28.83 2.89 21.59
CA ARG A 404 -29.33 2.43 20.28
C ARG A 404 -30.66 3.10 19.89
N GLN A 405 -31.35 3.67 20.87
CA GLN A 405 -32.72 4.14 20.78
C GLN A 405 -32.82 5.67 20.62
N ASP A 406 -31.86 6.40 21.19
CA ASP A 406 -31.93 7.85 21.32
C ASP A 406 -31.03 8.55 20.28
N ASN A 407 -31.58 9.63 19.70
CA ASN A 407 -30.85 10.47 18.76
C ASN A 407 -29.82 11.35 19.50
N PRO A 408 -28.63 11.59 18.90
CA PRO A 408 -27.60 12.41 19.52
C PRO A 408 -27.99 13.88 19.61
N ASN A 409 -27.86 14.47 20.79
CA ASN A 409 -28.00 15.91 21.00
C ASN A 409 -26.63 16.58 21.01
N TYR A 410 -26.16 17.03 19.85
CA TYR A 410 -24.85 17.69 19.72
C TYR A 410 -24.72 19.05 20.43
N ARG A 411 -25.83 19.62 20.95
CA ARG A 411 -25.80 20.87 21.73
C ARG A 411 -25.55 20.62 23.21
N THR A 412 -26.23 19.64 23.82
CA THR A 412 -26.04 19.28 25.24
C THR A 412 -24.91 18.26 25.42
N GLY A 413 -24.74 17.36 24.47
CA GLY A 413 -23.82 16.22 24.53
C GLY A 413 -24.50 14.89 24.85
N GLU A 414 -25.80 14.89 25.17
CA GLU A 414 -26.56 13.67 25.44
C GLU A 414 -26.51 12.71 24.24
N PHE A 415 -26.19 11.45 24.54
CA PHE A 415 -26.02 10.34 23.59
C PHE A 415 -24.91 10.55 22.53
N THR A 416 -24.02 11.53 22.72
CA THR A 416 -22.89 11.79 21.80
C THR A 416 -21.60 11.08 22.20
N GLY A 417 -21.54 10.52 23.41
CA GLY A 417 -20.33 9.93 23.97
C GLY A 417 -19.97 8.54 23.45
N ALA A 418 -18.68 8.26 23.40
CA ALA A 418 -18.12 6.94 23.09
C ALA A 418 -18.37 5.94 24.22
N VAL A 419 -18.74 4.70 23.89
CA VAL A 419 -18.89 3.65 24.91
C VAL A 419 -17.50 3.10 25.22
N VAL A 420 -16.98 3.41 26.41
CA VAL A 420 -15.59 3.08 26.84
C VAL A 420 -15.54 2.01 27.93
N GLU A 421 -16.59 1.17 28.03
CA GLU A 421 -16.68 0.10 29.03
C GLU A 421 -15.58 -0.95 28.85
N GLY A 422 -14.66 -1.06 29.81
CA GLY A 422 -13.57 -2.06 29.76
C GLY A 422 -12.36 -1.64 28.91
N ALA A 423 -12.39 -0.43 28.32
CA ALA A 423 -11.29 0.08 27.52
C ALA A 423 -10.03 0.31 28.38
N ASP A 424 -8.86 0.00 27.82
CA ASP A 424 -7.57 0.08 28.51
C ASP A 424 -6.87 1.41 28.23
N PHE A 425 -6.71 2.27 29.24
CA PHE A 425 -6.04 3.57 29.10
C PHE A 425 -4.62 3.59 29.69
N THR A 426 -4.02 2.43 29.98
CA THR A 426 -2.72 2.32 30.62
C THR A 426 -1.65 3.14 29.89
N ASN A 427 -0.90 4.00 30.61
CA ASN A 427 0.15 4.86 30.05
C ASN A 427 -0.27 5.82 28.91
N THR A 428 -1.56 6.11 28.74
CA THR A 428 -2.00 7.12 27.77
C THR A 428 -1.47 8.51 28.09
N ARG A 429 -1.23 9.32 27.06
CA ARG A 429 -0.55 10.62 27.16
C ARG A 429 -1.45 11.75 26.70
N ARG A 430 -1.25 12.93 27.30
CA ARG A 430 -1.95 14.18 26.93
C ARG A 430 -3.49 14.06 26.95
N LEU A 431 -4.00 13.22 27.84
CA LEU A 431 -5.42 13.14 28.19
C LEU A 431 -5.82 14.45 28.88
N SER A 432 -6.87 15.10 28.39
CA SER A 432 -7.46 16.29 29.00
C SER A 432 -8.35 15.92 30.18
N GLU A 433 -8.58 16.86 31.09
CA GLU A 433 -9.42 16.64 32.27
C GLU A 433 -10.86 16.25 31.90
N ALA A 434 -11.42 16.84 30.84
CA ALA A 434 -12.76 16.50 30.36
C ALA A 434 -12.84 15.06 29.80
N GLN A 435 -11.79 14.58 29.11
CA GLN A 435 -11.70 13.18 28.68
C GLN A 435 -11.53 12.24 29.89
N ARG A 436 -10.69 12.62 30.88
CA ARG A 436 -10.48 11.85 32.12
C ARG A 436 -11.79 11.68 32.88
N CYS A 437 -12.48 12.78 33.17
CA CYS A 437 -13.77 12.75 33.86
C CYS A 437 -14.80 11.92 33.10
N TYR A 438 -14.94 12.10 31.78
CA TYR A 438 -15.86 11.30 30.97
C TYR A 438 -15.57 9.79 31.06
N CYS A 439 -14.32 9.39 30.85
CA CYS A 439 -13.92 7.97 30.95
C CYS A 439 -14.01 7.42 32.37
N CYS A 440 -13.90 8.26 33.40
CA CYS A 440 -14.17 7.86 34.77
C CYS A 440 -15.67 7.69 35.05
N GLU A 441 -16.52 8.62 34.61
CA GLU A 441 -17.97 8.57 34.85
C GLU A 441 -18.64 7.40 34.11
N TRP A 442 -18.21 7.11 32.89
CA TRP A 442 -18.85 6.15 31.99
C TRP A 442 -18.00 4.94 31.62
N GLY A 443 -16.80 4.82 32.19
CA GLY A 443 -15.95 3.63 32.06
C GLY A 443 -16.30 2.57 33.10
N GLY A 444 -16.20 1.30 32.71
CA GLY A 444 -16.28 0.17 33.62
C GLY A 444 -15.02 0.04 34.48
N SER A 445 -15.04 -0.87 35.46
CA SER A 445 -13.93 -1.18 36.39
C SER A 445 -12.51 -1.06 35.78
N LYS A 446 -12.17 -1.83 34.74
CA LYS A 446 -10.85 -1.78 34.08
C LYS A 446 -10.47 -0.39 33.54
N THR A 447 -11.44 0.32 32.95
CA THR A 447 -11.26 1.70 32.47
C THR A 447 -10.85 2.63 33.61
N ARG A 448 -11.53 2.51 34.76
CA ARG A 448 -11.28 3.35 35.94
C ARG A 448 -9.97 3.01 36.65
N GLU A 449 -9.49 1.77 36.52
CA GLU A 449 -8.20 1.31 37.05
C GLU A 449 -7.01 1.75 36.19
N THR A 450 -7.17 1.74 34.85
CA THR A 450 -6.06 1.98 33.91
C THR A 450 -5.87 3.44 33.51
N ILE A 451 -6.82 4.33 33.82
CA ILE A 451 -6.79 5.72 33.35
C ILE A 451 -5.75 6.60 34.10
N PRO A 452 -4.88 7.34 33.37
CA PRO A 452 -3.92 8.24 33.99
C PRO A 452 -4.60 9.34 34.83
N GLY A 453 -4.05 9.59 36.01
CA GLY A 453 -4.64 10.50 37.01
C GLY A 453 -5.75 9.88 37.85
N GLY A 454 -6.20 8.66 37.53
CA GLY A 454 -7.21 7.91 38.29
C GLY A 454 -8.60 8.55 38.30
N CYS A 455 -9.52 7.91 39.01
CA CYS A 455 -10.93 8.33 39.14
C CYS A 455 -11.35 8.69 40.58
N GLU A 456 -10.39 9.11 41.41
CA GLU A 456 -10.68 9.58 42.77
C GLU A 456 -11.57 10.82 42.74
N GLY A 457 -12.63 10.83 43.56
CA GLY A 457 -13.64 11.89 43.59
C GLY A 457 -14.64 11.89 42.43
N ILE A 458 -14.46 11.06 41.39
CA ILE A 458 -15.34 11.04 40.21
C ILE A 458 -16.37 9.90 40.33
N VAL A 459 -17.66 10.28 40.33
CA VAL A 459 -18.82 9.38 40.43
C VAL A 459 -18.77 8.32 39.32
N ASN A 460 -19.07 7.05 39.63
CA ASN A 460 -19.31 6.03 38.60
C ASN A 460 -20.81 6.07 38.23
N ARG A 461 -21.13 6.52 37.00
CA ARG A 461 -22.50 6.52 36.47
C ARG A 461 -22.87 5.24 35.72
N LEU A 462 -21.89 4.46 35.27
CA LEU A 462 -22.10 3.16 34.63
C LEU A 462 -22.55 2.10 35.66
N GLY A 463 -22.09 2.21 36.91
CA GLY A 463 -22.54 1.39 38.04
C GLY A 463 -21.98 -0.04 38.09
N ARG A 464 -21.01 -0.38 37.23
CA ARG A 464 -20.30 -1.67 37.16
C ARG A 464 -18.85 -1.50 36.69
#